data_AF-A0A8D2KI39-F1
#
_entry.id   AF-A0A8D2KI39-F1
#
_cell.length_a   1.000
_cell.length_b   1.000
_cell.length_c   1.000
_cell.angle_alpha   90.00
_cell.angle_beta   90.00
_cell.angle_gamma   90.00
#
_symmetry.space_group_name_H-M   'P 1'
#
loop_
_entity.id
_entity.type
_entity.pdbx_description
1 polymer ?
#
loop_
_entity_poly.entity_id
_entity_poly.type
_entity_poly.pdbx_seq_one_letter_code
_entity_poly.pdbx_strand_id
1 'polypeptide(L)'
;MPPNLTGYYRFVSQKNLEDYLQALNINVALRKIVLLLKPDKEIDHQGDRLIVKTLSTFRNYVMEFEVGVEFEEDLRMVDGRKCQVLSLGAIS
;
A
#
# COMPACT_ATOMS: atom_id res chain seq x y z
N MET A 1 17.68 0.65 17.54
CA MET A 1 17.81 0.71 16.08
C MET A 1 16.46 0.34 15.50
N PRO A 2 15.84 1.18 14.66
CA PRO A 2 14.59 0.81 14.00
C PRO A 2 14.83 -0.44 13.12
N PRO A 3 13.81 -1.30 12.95
CA PRO A 3 13.97 -2.52 12.17
C PRO A 3 14.15 -2.21 10.68
N ASN A 4 15.04 -2.95 10.02
CA ASN A 4 15.08 -2.97 8.56
C ASN A 4 13.90 -3.82 8.05
N LEU A 5 13.07 -3.24 7.19
CA LEU A 5 11.85 -3.85 6.66
C LEU A 5 12.06 -4.52 5.29
N THR A 6 13.31 -4.59 4.81
CA THR A 6 13.63 -5.18 3.51
C THR A 6 13.24 -6.65 3.48
N GLY A 7 12.48 -7.05 2.47
CA GLY A 7 12.07 -8.43 2.31
C GLY A 7 10.92 -8.66 1.35
N TYR A 8 10.59 -9.93 1.17
CA TYR A 8 9.42 -10.39 0.42
C TYR A 8 8.43 -11.07 1.37
N TYR A 9 7.21 -10.57 1.38
CA TYR A 9 6.16 -10.96 2.32
C TYR A 9 4.98 -11.54 1.55
N ARG A 10 4.73 -12.82 1.76
CA ARG A 10 3.59 -13.51 1.15
C ARG A 10 2.30 -13.23 1.90
N PHE A 11 1.22 -13.07 1.15
CA PHE A 11 -0.12 -12.93 1.69
C PHE A 11 -0.47 -14.12 2.60
N VAL A 12 -1.00 -13.82 3.79
CA VAL A 12 -1.48 -14.83 4.74
C VAL A 12 -3.00 -14.77 4.87
N SER A 13 -3.54 -13.62 5.27
CA SER A 13 -4.97 -13.41 5.46
C SER A 13 -5.32 -11.91 5.42
N GLN A 14 -6.61 -11.61 5.29
CA GLN A 14 -7.15 -10.27 5.42
C GLN A 14 -8.54 -10.30 6.07
N LYS A 15 -8.96 -9.19 6.66
CA LYS A 15 -10.29 -9.02 7.25
C LYS A 15 -10.80 -7.60 6.98
N ASN A 16 -12.11 -7.45 6.78
CA ASN A 16 -12.80 -6.16 6.56
C ASN A 16 -12.34 -5.34 5.33
N LEU A 17 -11.72 -5.99 4.32
CA LEU A 17 -11.30 -5.27 3.11
C LEU A 17 -12.50 -4.69 2.34
N GLU A 18 -13.64 -5.38 2.32
CA GLU A 18 -14.83 -4.90 1.58
C GLU A 18 -15.33 -3.56 2.15
N ASP A 19 -15.41 -3.45 3.48
CA ASP A 19 -15.85 -2.24 4.18
C ASP A 19 -14.87 -1.08 3.94
N TYR A 20 -13.56 -1.35 3.97
CA TYR A 20 -12.53 -0.36 3.66
C TYR A 20 -12.69 0.19 2.23
N LEU A 21 -12.80 -0.69 1.24
CA LEU A 21 -12.96 -0.27 -0.16
C LEU A 21 -14.31 0.44 -0.39
N GLN A 22 -15.35 0.06 0.35
CA GLN A 22 -16.64 0.74 0.31
C GLN A 22 -16.56 2.16 0.88
N ALA A 23 -15.85 2.36 2.00
CA ALA A 23 -15.65 3.68 2.58
C ALA A 23 -14.87 4.62 1.63
N LEU A 24 -13.99 4.06 0.79
CA LEU A 24 -13.32 4.81 -0.27
C LEU A 24 -14.21 5.13 -1.49
N ASN A 25 -15.46 4.67 -1.51
CA ASN A 25 -16.40 4.77 -2.64
C ASN A 25 -15.93 4.04 -3.92
N ILE A 26 -15.13 2.97 -3.77
CA ILE A 26 -14.74 2.12 -4.91
C ILE A 26 -15.95 1.34 -5.41
N ASN A 27 -16.18 1.28 -6.73
CA ASN A 27 -17.36 0.63 -7.29
C ASN A 27 -17.45 -0.88 -6.97
N VAL A 28 -18.67 -1.42 -6.87
CA VAL A 28 -18.94 -2.79 -6.43
C VAL A 28 -18.19 -3.84 -7.24
N ALA A 29 -18.14 -3.70 -8.57
CA ALA A 29 -17.49 -4.67 -9.45
C ALA A 29 -15.98 -4.77 -9.15
N LEU A 30 -15.30 -3.62 -9.02
CA LEU A 30 -13.89 -3.57 -8.66
C LEU A 30 -13.65 -4.14 -7.26
N ARG A 31 -14.50 -3.84 -6.28
CA ARG A 31 -14.38 -4.42 -4.92
C ARG A 31 -14.42 -5.94 -4.95
N LYS A 32 -15.34 -6.55 -5.71
CA LYS A 32 -15.44 -8.01 -5.82
C LYS A 32 -14.19 -8.64 -6.45
N ILE A 33 -13.57 -7.99 -7.43
CA ILE A 33 -12.29 -8.44 -8.01
C ILE A 33 -11.18 -8.38 -6.94
N VAL A 34 -11.04 -7.24 -6.25
CA VAL A 34 -9.95 -7.05 -5.27
C VAL A 34 -10.05 -8.03 -4.10
N LEU A 35 -11.27 -8.37 -3.65
CA LEU A 35 -11.49 -9.34 -2.57
C LEU A 35 -10.99 -10.76 -2.87
N LEU A 36 -10.85 -11.12 -4.16
CA LEU A 36 -10.31 -12.42 -4.59
C LEU A 36 -8.78 -12.43 -4.66
N LEU A 37 -8.14 -11.26 -4.60
CA LEU A 37 -6.69 -11.14 -4.70
C LEU A 37 -6.01 -11.52 -3.39
N LYS A 38 -4.78 -12.01 -3.53
CA LYS A 38 -3.87 -12.32 -2.41
C LYS A 38 -2.56 -11.56 -2.66
N PRO A 39 -2.53 -10.23 -2.43
CA PRO A 39 -1.40 -9.43 -2.82
C PRO A 39 -0.20 -9.69 -1.91
N ASP A 40 0.95 -9.95 -2.52
CA ASP A 40 2.24 -10.03 -1.83
C ASP A 40 2.86 -8.63 -1.70
N LYS A 41 3.84 -8.48 -0.79
CA LYS A 41 4.59 -7.23 -0.62
C LYS A 41 6.08 -7.49 -0.82
N GLU A 42 6.73 -6.60 -1.55
CA GLU A 42 8.19 -6.54 -1.64
C GLU A 42 8.61 -5.15 -1.15
N ILE A 43 9.51 -5.11 -0.18
CA ILE A 43 9.97 -3.87 0.46
C ILE A 43 11.49 -3.79 0.29
N ASP A 44 11.96 -2.62 -0.16
CA ASP A 44 13.36 -2.21 -0.13
C ASP A 44 13.48 -1.00 0.81
N HIS A 45 14.25 -1.15 1.89
CA HIS A 45 14.37 -0.15 2.96
C HIS A 45 15.85 0.22 3.13
N GLN A 46 16.19 1.45 2.71
CA GLN A 46 17.55 1.98 2.68
C GLN A 46 17.63 3.31 3.45
N GLY A 47 18.02 3.25 4.72
CA GLY A 47 17.98 4.43 5.59
C GLY A 47 16.53 4.92 5.70
N ASP A 48 16.28 6.18 5.36
CA ASP A 48 14.94 6.76 5.42
C ASP A 48 14.14 6.58 4.12
N ARG A 49 14.75 6.03 3.06
CA ARG A 49 14.05 5.77 1.78
C ARG A 49 13.44 4.37 1.79
N LEU A 50 12.15 4.30 1.50
CA LEU A 50 11.41 3.04 1.33
C LEU A 50 10.76 2.95 -0.05
N ILE A 51 10.88 1.78 -0.65
CA ILE A 51 10.11 1.37 -1.82
C ILE A 51 9.24 0.18 -1.40
N VAL A 52 7.92 0.38 -1.42
CA VAL A 52 6.93 -0.65 -1.07
C VAL A 52 6.16 -1.03 -2.33
N LYS A 53 6.37 -2.25 -2.80
CA LYS A 53 5.65 -2.82 -3.94
C LYS A 53 4.54 -3.73 -3.43
N THR A 54 3.32 -3.45 -3.86
CA THR A 54 2.15 -4.32 -3.68
C THR A 54 1.91 -5.07 -4.98
N LEU A 55 2.07 -6.39 -4.93
CA LEU A 55 2.08 -7.24 -6.11
C LEU A 55 0.80 -8.07 -6.16
N SER A 56 0.03 -7.99 -7.25
CA SER A 56 -1.17 -8.79 -7.45
C SER A 56 -1.32 -9.21 -8.90
N THR A 57 -2.13 -10.24 -9.17
CA THR A 57 -2.41 -10.71 -10.53
C THR A 57 -3.24 -9.73 -11.36
N PHE A 58 -3.90 -8.76 -10.72
CA PHE A 58 -4.73 -7.77 -11.38
C PHE A 58 -3.96 -6.49 -11.70
N ARG A 59 -3.34 -5.88 -10.68
CA ARG A 59 -2.55 -4.66 -10.83
C ARG A 59 -1.52 -4.56 -9.70
N ASN A 60 -0.32 -4.12 -10.05
CA ASN A 60 0.73 -3.80 -9.08
C ASN A 60 0.66 -2.32 -8.73
N TYR A 61 1.00 -2.00 -7.48
CA TYR A 61 1.11 -0.64 -6.97
C TYR A 61 2.48 -0.45 -6.32
N VAL A 62 3.17 0.63 -6.66
CA VAL A 62 4.50 0.94 -6.12
C VAL A 62 4.41 2.29 -5.41
N MET A 63 4.85 2.31 -4.17
CA MET A 63 4.93 3.50 -3.33
C MET A 63 6.40 3.72 -2.96
N GLU A 64 6.95 4.86 -3.36
CA GLU A 64 8.32 5.26 -3.04
C GLU A 64 8.26 6.58 -2.26
N PHE A 65 8.92 6.62 -1.11
CA PHE A 65 8.87 7.76 -0.21
C PHE A 65 10.10 7.82 0.71
N GLU A 66 10.28 8.98 1.32
CA GLU A 66 11.25 9.21 2.39
C GLU A 66 10.50 9.46 3.71
N VAL A 67 10.98 8.84 4.79
CA VAL A 67 10.36 8.96 6.12
C VAL A 67 10.46 10.39 6.62
N GLY A 68 9.32 10.94 7.09
CA GLY A 68 9.25 12.30 7.62
C GLY A 68 9.14 13.40 6.55
N VAL A 69 9.11 13.04 5.27
CA VAL A 69 8.91 13.99 4.16
C VAL A 69 7.50 13.80 3.60
N GLU A 70 6.74 14.90 3.53
CA GLU A 70 5.42 14.90 2.89
C GLU A 70 5.56 14.80 1.37
N PHE A 71 4.73 13.99 0.73
CA PHE A 71 4.71 13.82 -0.72
C PHE A 71 3.28 13.69 -1.26
N GLU A 72 3.10 14.02 -2.54
CA GLU A 72 1.84 13.75 -3.24
C GLU A 72 1.79 12.29 -3.70
N GLU A 73 0.92 11.49 -3.08
CA GLU A 73 0.64 10.13 -3.48
C GLU A 73 -0.46 10.10 -4.56
N ASP A 74 -0.14 9.53 -5.73
CA ASP A 74 -1.09 9.36 -6.83
C ASP A 74 -1.86 8.04 -6.72
N LEU A 75 -3.10 8.12 -6.23
CA LEU A 75 -4.01 6.99 -6.05
C LEU A 75 -5.06 6.89 -7.17
N ARG A 76 -4.86 7.58 -8.31
CA ARG A 76 -5.82 7.56 -9.44
C ARG A 76 -6.12 6.15 -9.92
N MET A 77 -5.15 5.26 -9.83
CA MET A 77 -5.29 3.85 -10.21
C MET A 77 -6.03 2.97 -9.19
N VAL A 78 -6.27 3.47 -7.98
CA VAL A 78 -6.95 2.78 -6.87
C VAL A 78 -8.37 3.33 -6.70
N ASP A 79 -8.50 4.63 -6.40
CA ASP A 79 -9.78 5.27 -6.06
C ASP A 79 -10.03 6.59 -6.79
N GLY A 80 -9.13 6.99 -7.71
CA GLY A 80 -9.27 8.22 -8.49
C GLY A 80 -8.72 9.48 -7.83
N ARG A 81 -8.11 9.38 -6.64
CA ARG A 81 -7.68 10.54 -5.84
C ARG A 81 -6.17 10.78 -5.90
N LYS A 82 -5.78 11.93 -5.34
CA LYS A 82 -4.40 12.27 -4.96
C LYS A 82 -4.42 12.72 -3.51
N CYS A 83 -3.43 12.33 -2.72
CA CYS A 83 -3.33 12.64 -1.30
C CYS A 83 -1.98 13.26 -0.98
N GLN A 84 -1.95 14.23 -0.05
CA GLN A 84 -0.69 14.60 0.61
C GLN A 84 -0.48 13.62 1.77
N VAL A 85 0.63 12.89 1.73
CA VAL A 85 0.93 11.81 2.68
C VAL A 85 2.23 12.13 3.39
N LEU A 86 2.20 12.08 4.72
CA LEU A 86 3.37 12.13 5.57
C LEU A 86 3.59 10.76 6.18
N SER A 87 4.70 10.12 5.84
CA SER A 87 5.09 8.86 6.48
C SER A 87 5.79 9.16 7.80
N LEU A 88 5.12 8.85 8.92
CA LEU A 88 5.73 8.98 10.24
C LEU A 88 6.59 7.74 10.50
N GLY A 89 7.86 7.94 10.85
CA GLY A 89 8.70 6.87 11.36
C GLY A 89 8.02 6.22 12.57
N ALA A 90 8.07 4.89 12.66
CA ALA A 90 7.52 4.19 13.82
C ALA A 90 8.14 4.78 15.09
N ILE A 91 7.30 5.44 15.91
CA ILE A 91 7.69 5.91 17.24
C ILE A 91 8.13 4.66 18.01
N SER A 92 9.43 4.57 18.26
CA SER A 92 10.10 3.52 19.04
C SER A 92 9.56 3.44 20.46
#